data_AF-A0A6A6CAC9-F1
#
_entry.id   AF-A0A6A6CAC9-F1
#
_cell.length_a   1.000
_cell.length_b   1.000
_cell.length_c   1.000
_cell.angle_alpha   90.00
_cell.angle_beta   90.00
_cell.angle_gamma   90.00
#
_symmetry.space_group_name_H-M   'P 1'
#
loop_
_entity.id
_entity.type
_entity.pdbx_description
1 polymer ?
#
loop_
_entity_poly.entity_id
_entity_poly.type
_entity_poly.pdbx_seq_one_letter_code
_entity_poly.pdbx_strand_id
1 'polypeptide(L)'
;MSSLGLTPFKSALAFEIFANVVSLPSLLLNPDSALSLLVANPAQITPATRSLTQWFGGVVAFVTVPLILSWSEPKSPNDAQAGFRRARPILLWGPGRLF
;
A
#
# COMPACT_ATOMS: atom_id res chain seq x y z
N MET A 1 10.20 -0.01 20.42
CA MET A 1 10.17 1.17 19.54
C MET A 1 10.25 0.66 18.11
N SER A 2 9.30 1.03 17.23
CA SER A 2 9.37 0.68 15.79
C SER A 2 10.67 1.26 15.23
N SER A 3 11.57 0.43 14.70
CA SER A 3 12.94 0.83 14.28
C SER A 3 12.95 1.86 13.14
N LEU A 4 11.79 2.10 12.52
CA LEU A 4 11.60 3.00 11.38
C LEU A 4 10.88 4.31 11.76
N GLY A 5 10.54 4.53 13.03
CA GLY A 5 9.77 5.70 13.46
C GLY A 5 8.34 5.76 12.90
N LEU A 6 7.90 4.70 12.22
CA LEU A 6 6.56 4.55 11.66
C LEU A 6 5.62 3.92 12.69
N THR A 7 4.36 4.35 12.68
CA THR A 7 3.28 3.65 13.40
C THR A 7 3.21 2.18 12.95
N PRO A 8 2.81 1.24 13.83
CA PRO A 8 2.70 -0.19 13.47
C PRO A 8 1.90 -0.45 12.19
N PHE A 9 0.82 0.32 11.99
CA PHE A 9 0.01 0.26 10.77
C PHE A 9 0.80 0.64 9.52
N LYS A 10 1.51 1.77 9.53
CA LYS A 10 2.38 2.18 8.42
C LYS A 10 3.50 1.17 8.16
N SER A 11 4.12 0.58 9.18
CA SER A 11 5.13 -0.46 8.94
C SER A 11 4.52 -1.69 8.26
N ALA A 12 3.35 -2.17 8.72
CA ALA A 12 2.67 -3.31 8.09
C ALA A 12 2.29 -3.00 6.64
N LEU A 13 1.77 -1.80 6.38
CA LEU A 13 1.40 -1.37 5.03
C LEU A 13 2.63 -1.26 4.12
N ALA A 14 3.77 -0.80 4.63
CA ALA A 14 5.01 -0.75 3.85
C ALA A 14 5.53 -2.15 3.50
N PHE A 15 5.46 -3.10 4.44
CA PHE A 15 5.81 -4.50 4.17
C PHE A 15 4.89 -5.13 3.12
N GLU A 16 3.58 -4.89 3.22
CA GLU A 16 2.59 -5.38 2.26
C GLU A 16 2.86 -4.82 0.85
N ILE A 17 3.05 -3.50 0.75
CA ILE A 17 3.42 -2.84 -0.51
C ILE A 17 4.69 -3.44 -1.09
N PHE A 18 5.72 -3.65 -0.27
CA PHE A 18 6.99 -4.21 -0.71
C PHE A 18 6.82 -5.64 -1.22
N ALA A 19 6.12 -6.50 -0.48
CA ALA A 19 5.85 -7.88 -0.87
C ALA A 19 5.06 -7.95 -2.20
N ASN A 20 4.08 -7.07 -2.36
CA ASN A 20 3.30 -6.98 -3.60
C ASN A 20 4.18 -6.53 -4.77
N VAL A 21 4.96 -5.46 -4.63
CA VAL A 21 5.85 -4.98 -5.71
C VAL A 21 6.88 -6.03 -6.13
N VAL A 22 7.49 -6.75 -5.17
CA VAL A 22 8.48 -7.79 -5.47
C VAL A 22 7.85 -9.02 -6.13
N SER A 23 6.59 -9.35 -5.82
CA SER A 23 5.89 -10.49 -6.40
C SER A 23 5.23 -10.21 -7.75
N LEU A 24 4.92 -8.95 -8.09
CA LEU A 24 4.28 -8.60 -9.37
C LEU A 24 4.99 -9.14 -10.62
N PRO A 25 6.34 -9.09 -10.75
CA PRO A 25 7.02 -9.64 -11.92
C PRO A 25 6.74 -11.15 -12.11
N SER A 26 6.76 -11.94 -11.03
CA SER A 26 6.48 -13.38 -11.13
C SER A 26 4.99 -13.64 -11.37
N LEU A 27 4.09 -12.83 -10.83
CA LEU A 27 2.65 -13.01 -11.08
C LEU A 27 2.23 -12.66 -12.52
N LEU A 28 2.82 -11.61 -13.09
CA LEU A 28 2.40 -11.07 -14.40
C LEU A 28 3.21 -11.64 -15.57
N LEU A 29 4.54 -11.68 -15.45
CA LEU A 29 5.44 -11.97 -16.56
C LEU A 29 5.86 -13.44 -16.61
N ASN A 30 5.95 -14.09 -15.45
CA ASN A 30 6.37 -15.48 -15.34
C ASN A 30 5.56 -16.26 -14.28
N PRO A 31 4.24 -16.46 -14.51
CA PRO A 31 3.34 -17.08 -13.54
C PRO A 31 3.74 -18.50 -13.15
N ASP A 32 4.54 -19.18 -13.98
CA ASP A 32 5.03 -20.53 -13.71
C ASP A 32 5.98 -20.56 -12.52
N SER A 33 6.82 -19.53 -12.35
CA SER A 33 7.69 -19.42 -11.18
C SER A 33 6.92 -19.12 -9.89
N ALA A 34 5.81 -18.38 -9.98
CA ALA A 34 4.94 -18.17 -8.82
C ALA A 34 4.18 -19.46 -8.47
N LEU A 35 3.64 -20.15 -9.49
CA LEU A 35 2.89 -21.38 -9.31
C LEU A 35 3.76 -22.52 -8.82
N SER A 36 5.02 -22.65 -9.27
CA SER A 36 5.91 -23.73 -8.82
C SER A 36 6.22 -23.70 -7.33
N LEU A 37 6.03 -22.56 -6.66
CA LEU A 37 6.15 -22.43 -5.20
C LEU A 37 4.87 -22.87 -4.46
N LEU A 38 3.73 -22.86 -5.15
CA LEU A 38 2.40 -23.10 -4.58
C LEU A 38 1.88 -24.51 -4.86
N VAL A 39 2.23 -25.09 -6.00
CA VAL A 39 1.81 -26.45 -6.38
C VAL A 39 2.93 -27.45 -6.24
N ALA A 40 2.61 -28.59 -5.61
CA ALA A 40 3.55 -29.68 -5.39
C ALA A 40 3.94 -30.42 -6.68
N ASN A 41 3.08 -30.36 -7.72
CA ASN A 41 3.32 -31.03 -9.00
C ASN A 41 3.18 -30.05 -10.18
N PRO A 42 4.23 -29.88 -11.02
CA PRO A 42 4.18 -29.03 -12.21
C PRO A 42 3.06 -29.38 -13.20
N ALA A 43 2.58 -30.63 -13.21
CA ALA A 43 1.47 -31.05 -14.07
C ALA A 43 0.14 -30.31 -13.76
N GLN A 44 0.03 -29.67 -12.60
CA GLN A 44 -1.12 -28.86 -12.21
C GLN A 44 -1.06 -27.42 -12.79
N ILE A 45 0.08 -27.03 -13.38
CA ILE A 45 0.25 -25.73 -14.04
C ILE A 45 -0.35 -25.82 -15.45
N THR A 46 -1.63 -25.47 -15.53
CA THR A 46 -2.40 -25.41 -16.77
C THR A 46 -2.45 -23.99 -17.33
N PRO A 47 -2.85 -23.81 -18.61
CA PRO A 47 -3.09 -22.48 -19.17
C PRO A 47 -4.11 -21.67 -18.34
N ALA A 48 -5.15 -22.33 -17.81
CA ALA A 48 -6.15 -21.67 -16.98
C ALA A 48 -5.56 -21.14 -15.67
N THR A 49 -4.74 -21.93 -14.97
CA THR A 49 -4.10 -21.48 -13.73
C THR A 49 -3.10 -20.35 -13.99
N ARG A 50 -2.38 -20.36 -15.12
CA ARG A 50 -1.51 -19.24 -15.52
C ARG A 50 -2.30 -17.96 -15.71
N SER A 51 -3.39 -18.01 -16.47
CA SER A 51 -4.25 -16.84 -16.70
C SER A 51 -4.87 -16.32 -15.40
N LEU A 52 -5.30 -17.21 -14.50
CA LEU A 52 -5.80 -16.81 -13.18
C LEU A 52 -4.72 -16.13 -12.33
N THR A 53 -3.49 -16.67 -12.32
CA THR A 53 -2.36 -16.04 -11.62
C THR A 53 -2.04 -14.65 -12.15
N GLN A 54 -2.09 -14.47 -13.48
CA GLN A 54 -1.88 -13.16 -14.09
C GLN A 54 -3.01 -12.18 -13.76
N TRP A 55 -4.27 -12.63 -13.80
CA TRP A 55 -5.41 -11.83 -13.36
C TRP A 55 -5.28 -11.41 -11.90
N PHE A 56 -4.89 -12.33 -11.03
CA PHE A 56 -4.61 -12.04 -9.63
C PHE A 56 -3.50 -11.00 -9.49
N GLY A 57 -2.38 -11.15 -10.21
CA GLY A 57 -1.32 -10.14 -10.27
C GLY A 57 -1.83 -8.77 -10.73
N GLY A 58 -2.75 -8.73 -11.70
CA GLY A 58 -3.39 -7.51 -12.16
C GLY A 58 -4.20 -6.82 -11.05
N VAL A 59 -4.97 -7.58 -10.27
CA VAL A 59 -5.72 -7.07 -9.11
C VAL A 59 -4.78 -6.55 -8.04
N VAL A 60 -3.70 -7.29 -7.73
CA VAL A 60 -2.67 -6.86 -6.77
C VAL A 60 -2.05 -5.54 -7.21
N ALA A 61 -1.68 -5.39 -8.48
CA ALA A 61 -1.15 -4.15 -9.03
C ALA A 61 -2.17 -3.00 -8.95
N PHE A 62 -3.43 -3.29 -9.32
CA PHE A 62 -4.51 -2.30 -9.30
C PHE A 62 -4.75 -1.72 -7.90
N VAL A 63 -4.62 -2.51 -6.84
CA VAL A 63 -4.77 -2.04 -5.45
C VAL A 63 -3.48 -1.41 -4.94
N THR A 64 -2.33 -2.01 -5.24
CA THR A 64 -1.02 -1.60 -4.69
C THR A 64 -0.53 -0.26 -5.28
N VAL A 65 -0.73 -0.03 -6.58
CA VAL A 65 -0.23 1.19 -7.24
C VAL A 65 -0.88 2.46 -6.67
N PRO A 66 -2.22 2.59 -6.56
CA PRO A 66 -2.85 3.73 -5.91
C PRO A 66 -2.41 3.90 -4.45
N LEU A 67 -2.21 2.80 -3.71
CA LEU A 67 -1.71 2.85 -2.34
C LEU A 67 -0.32 3.48 -2.25
N ILE A 68 0.61 3.07 -3.12
CA ILE A 68 1.95 3.69 -3.22
C ILE A 68 1.83 5.17 -3.55
N LEU A 69 1.02 5.53 -4.54
CA LEU A 69 0.83 6.93 -4.95
C LEU A 69 0.19 7.79 -3.85
N SER A 70 -0.62 7.18 -2.99
CA SER A 70 -1.25 7.86 -1.85
C SER A 70 -0.35 7.96 -0.61
N TRP A 71 0.86 7.38 -0.66
CA TRP A 71 1.75 7.34 0.50
C TRP A 71 2.28 8.74 0.84
N SER A 72 1.59 9.39 1.79
CA SER A 72 1.99 10.71 2.28
C SER A 72 3.34 10.63 3.00
N GLU A 73 4.29 11.47 2.59
CA GLU A 73 5.53 11.70 3.33
C GLU A 73 5.23 12.07 4.79
N PRO A 74 6.01 11.57 5.75
CA PRO A 74 5.84 11.95 7.14
C PRO A 74 6.05 13.47 7.27
N LYS A 75 4.98 14.19 7.60
CA LYS A 75 5.07 15.62 7.95
C LYS A 75 6.04 15.77 9.10
N SER A 76 6.98 16.71 8.97
CA SER A 76 7.88 17.06 10.06
C SER A 76 7.06 17.35 11.32
N PRO A 77 7.51 16.96 12.53
CA PRO A 77 6.83 17.28 13.77
C PRO A 77 6.51 18.79 13.90
N ASN A 78 7.38 19.65 13.34
CA ASN A 78 7.17 21.09 13.29
C ASN A 78 6.00 21.50 12.39
N ASP A 79 5.78 20.81 11.26
CA ASP A 79 4.70 21.12 10.32
C ASP A 79 3.34 20.65 10.84
N ALA A 80 3.32 19.52 11.56
CA ALA A 80 2.11 19.04 12.23
C ALA A 80 1.64 20.05 13.32
N GLN A 81 2.57 20.62 14.08
CA GLN A 81 2.27 21.67 15.05
C GLN A 81 1.88 23.00 14.39
N ALA A 82 2.51 23.36 13.26
CA ALA A 82 2.17 24.56 12.51
C ALA A 82 0.73 24.50 11.95
N GLY A 83 0.30 23.35 11.44
CA GLY A 83 -1.09 23.11 11.01
C GLY A 83 -2.09 23.23 12.14
N PHE A 84 -1.78 22.67 13.32
CA PHE A 84 -2.65 22.75 14.50
C PHE A 84 -2.78 24.19 15.03
N ARG A 85 -1.69 24.98 15.00
CA ARG A 85 -1.70 26.40 15.37
C ARG A 85 -2.53 27.25 14.41
N ARG A 86 -2.51 26.94 13.11
CA ARG A 86 -3.33 27.63 12.09
C ARG A 86 -4.82 27.22 12.15
N ALA A 87 -5.12 25.98 12.52
CA ALA A 87 -6.49 25.48 12.64
C ALA A 87 -7.18 25.90 13.95
N ARG A 88 -6.39 26.15 15.01
CA ARG A 88 -6.92 26.55 16.33
C ARG A 88 -7.80 27.81 16.30
N PRO A 89 -7.45 28.92 15.61
CA PRO A 89 -8.33 30.08 15.55
C PRO A 89 -9.64 29.80 14.78
N ILE A 90 -9.61 28.96 13.75
CA ILE A 90 -10.79 28.63 12.94
C ILE A 90 -11.77 27.72 13.72
N LEU A 91 -11.25 26.77 14.50
CA LEU A 91 -12.07 25.89 15.34
C LEU A 91 -12.60 26.57 16.61
N LEU A 92 -11.89 27.56 17.16
CA LEU A 92 -12.39 28.37 18.27
C LEU A 92 -13.40 29.43 17.80
N TRP A 93 -13.33 29.86 16.53
CA TRP A 93 -14.21 30.86 15.92
C TRP A 93 -15.21 30.18 14.99
N GLY A 94 -15.99 29.25 15.53
CA GLY A 94 -17.16 28.69 14.83
C GLY A 94 -18.06 29.80 14.24
N PRO A 95 -18.92 29.46 13.26
CA PRO A 95 -19.58 30.40 12.34
C PRO A 95 -20.72 31.20 12.99
N GLY A 96 -20.43 31.92 14.08
CA GLY A 96 -21.42 32.56 14.94
C GLY A 96 -21.16 34.04 15.23
N ARG A 97 -20.26 34.73 14.52
CA ARG A 97 -20.07 36.17 14.67
C ARG A 97 -19.90 36.86 13.31
N LEU A 98 -21.03 37.00 12.62
CA LEU A 98 -21.27 38.12 11.71
C LEU A 98 -22.13 39.14 12.47
N PHE A 99 -21.49 40.21 12.93
CA PHE A 99 -22.07 41.53 13.14
C PHE A 99 -20.98 42.55 12.82
#